data_AF-A0AAI9T900-F1
#
_entry.id   AF-A0AAI9T900-F1
#
_cell.length_a   1.000
_cell.length_b   1.000
_cell.length_c   1.000
_cell.angle_alpha   90.00
_cell.angle_beta   90.00
_cell.angle_gamma   90.00
#
_symmetry.space_group_name_H-M   'P 1'
#
loop_
_entity.id
_entity.type
_entity.pdbx_description
1 polymer ?
#
loop_
_entity_poly.entity_id
_entity_poly.type
_entity_poly.pdbx_seq_one_letter_code
_entity_poly.pdbx_strand_id
1 'polypeptide(L)'
;MFSAKIGASGDGVRGLTHDEFLEVFSRGNGFTSGCGVEYPENLTVDRDLSEGQNPIPGTDYLSGILQPGRRLLNVRLVRHADGYLRDLQDDFPSTGRFRILCLASSDLLDPQGVLARALTALGTSVLRFPKSLVEQVVIHPRLPRNFTWTDLPLEAKEHSEMSF
;
A
#
# COMPACT_ATOMS: atom_id res chain seq x y z
N MET A 1 23.18 -16.15 -1.02
CA MET A 1 24.06 -17.11 -0.31
C MET A 1 25.21 -16.29 0.27
N PHE A 2 25.21 -16.00 1.56
CA PHE A 2 26.27 -15.23 2.23
C PHE A 2 26.93 -16.12 3.30
N SER A 3 28.25 -16.28 3.21
CA SER A 3 29.06 -17.06 4.14
C SER A 3 29.94 -16.13 4.98
N ALA A 4 29.31 -15.24 5.75
CA ALA A 4 30.03 -14.47 6.77
C ALA A 4 30.03 -15.26 8.08
N LYS A 5 31.23 -15.53 8.64
CA LYS A 5 31.35 -16.18 9.96
C LYS A 5 30.94 -15.20 11.05
N ILE A 6 29.91 -15.55 11.82
CA ILE A 6 29.55 -14.86 13.06
C ILE A 6 30.65 -15.20 14.09
N GLY A 7 31.30 -14.18 14.63
CA GLY A 7 32.26 -14.33 15.73
C GLY A 7 33.49 -15.19 15.41
N ALA A 8 34.49 -14.62 14.74
CA ALA A 8 35.88 -15.02 14.91
C ALA A 8 36.81 -13.89 14.44
N SER A 9 37.39 -13.16 15.39
CA SER A 9 38.53 -12.27 15.17
C SER A 9 39.80 -13.10 14.99
N GLY A 10 39.94 -13.69 13.82
CA GLY A 10 41.14 -14.39 13.36
C GLY A 10 41.32 -14.09 11.88
N ASP A 11 41.84 -12.89 11.59
CA ASP A 11 42.40 -12.39 10.31
C ASP A 11 42.12 -10.89 10.07
N GLY A 12 42.25 -10.04 11.10
CA GLY A 12 42.23 -8.57 10.95
C GLY A 12 40.91 -7.93 10.48
N VAL A 13 39.91 -8.74 10.07
CA VAL A 13 38.57 -8.29 9.71
C VAL A 13 37.67 -8.38 10.95
N ARG A 14 37.10 -7.24 11.35
CA ARG A 14 36.08 -7.19 12.41
C ARG A 14 34.89 -8.06 11.99
N GLY A 15 34.64 -9.14 12.73
CA GLY A 15 33.45 -9.97 12.54
C GLY A 15 32.18 -9.15 12.82
N LEU A 16 31.11 -9.45 12.07
CA LEU A 16 29.81 -8.83 12.29
C LEU A 16 29.24 -9.24 13.65
N THR A 17 28.63 -8.29 14.35
CA THR A 17 27.75 -8.57 15.49
C THR A 17 26.51 -9.34 15.02
N HIS A 18 25.80 -9.96 15.96
CA HIS A 18 24.57 -10.69 15.64
C HIS A 18 23.53 -9.79 14.97
N ASP A 19 23.38 -8.56 15.47
CA ASP A 19 22.41 -7.59 14.95
C ASP A 19 22.79 -7.11 13.54
N GLU A 20 24.07 -6.82 13.30
CA GLU A 20 24.58 -6.48 11.96
C GLU A 20 24.38 -7.65 10.99
N PHE A 21 24.58 -8.89 11.44
CA PHE A 21 24.34 -10.07 10.63
C PHE A 21 22.84 -10.21 10.25
N LEU A 22 21.94 -10.05 11.22
CA LEU A 22 20.50 -10.10 10.99
C LEU A 22 20.04 -8.99 10.03
N GLU A 23 20.59 -7.78 10.16
CA GLU A 23 20.29 -6.67 9.27
C GLU A 23 20.74 -6.97 7.83
N VAL A 24 22.00 -7.38 7.64
CA VAL A 24 22.56 -7.71 6.32
C VAL A 24 21.79 -8.88 5.70
N PHE A 25 21.44 -9.89 6.49
CA PHE A 25 20.65 -11.03 6.02
C PHE A 25 19.25 -10.59 5.56
N SER A 26 18.55 -9.79 6.36
CA SER A 26 17.20 -9.29 6.04
C SER A 26 17.20 -8.39 4.81
N ARG A 27 18.16 -7.47 4.70
CA ARG A 27 18.36 -6.63 3.50
C ARG A 27 18.73 -7.45 2.27
N GLY A 28 19.59 -8.45 2.43
CA GLY A 28 19.98 -9.37 1.36
C GLY A 28 18.80 -10.14 0.78
N ASN A 29 17.84 -10.54 1.62
CA ASN A 29 16.60 -11.18 1.17
C ASN A 29 15.71 -10.22 0.39
N GLY A 30 15.60 -8.96 0.84
CA GLY A 30 14.88 -7.91 0.10
C GLY A 30 15.46 -7.67 -1.29
N PHE A 31 16.79 -7.61 -1.40
CA PHE A 31 17.48 -7.44 -2.69
C PHE A 31 17.30 -8.65 -3.61
N THR A 32 17.57 -9.87 -3.13
CA THR A 32 17.53 -11.08 -3.96
C THR A 32 16.12 -11.49 -4.38
N SER A 33 15.09 -11.09 -3.63
CA SER A 33 13.68 -11.28 -4.00
C SER A 33 13.16 -10.26 -5.02
N GLY A 34 13.95 -9.24 -5.39
CA GLY A 34 13.50 -8.14 -6.24
C GLY A 34 12.49 -7.19 -5.59
N CYS A 35 12.16 -7.42 -4.32
CA CYS A 35 11.17 -6.63 -3.58
C CYS A 35 11.77 -5.42 -2.85
N GLY A 36 13.10 -5.34 -2.78
CA GLY A 36 13.83 -4.30 -2.07
C GLY A 36 14.11 -3.03 -2.87
N VAL A 37 13.59 -2.92 -4.10
CA VAL A 37 13.78 -1.73 -4.94
C VAL A 37 13.09 -0.52 -4.32
N GLU A 38 13.83 0.58 -4.22
CA GLU A 38 13.36 1.87 -3.75
C GLU A 38 13.82 2.95 -4.74
N TYR A 39 12.87 3.58 -5.43
CA TYR A 39 13.16 4.65 -6.38
C TYR A 39 13.42 5.98 -5.67
N PRO A 40 14.48 6.73 -6.02
CA PRO A 40 14.75 8.05 -5.45
C PRO A 40 13.64 9.03 -5.83
N GLU A 41 13.61 10.17 -5.15
CA GLU A 41 12.70 11.27 -5.45
C GLU A 41 12.80 11.70 -6.92
N ASN A 42 11.64 11.87 -7.56
CA ASN A 42 11.52 12.28 -8.95
C ASN A 42 10.08 12.74 -9.27
N LEU A 43 9.79 13.08 -10.52
CA LEU A 43 8.47 13.55 -10.97
C LEU A 43 7.29 12.63 -10.56
N THR A 44 7.53 11.33 -10.42
CA THR A 44 6.51 10.32 -10.06
C THR A 44 6.63 9.81 -8.63
N VAL A 45 7.71 10.17 -7.92
CA VAL A 45 7.99 9.73 -6.55
C VAL A 45 8.20 10.96 -5.70
N ASP A 46 7.15 11.34 -4.99
CA ASP A 46 7.18 12.42 -4.02
C ASP A 46 7.52 11.86 -2.64
N ARG A 47 8.66 12.30 -2.08
CA ARG A 47 9.11 11.95 -0.73
C ARG A 47 8.90 13.09 0.26
N ASP A 48 8.69 14.31 -0.22
CA ASP A 48 8.53 15.53 0.57
C ASP A 48 7.06 15.73 0.95
N LEU A 49 6.52 14.72 1.62
CA LEU A 49 5.26 14.85 2.35
C LEU A 49 5.58 15.67 3.61
N SER A 50 5.45 17.00 3.50
CA SER A 50 5.74 17.95 4.59
C SER A 50 5.34 17.44 5.97
N GLU A 51 6.16 17.67 7.00
CA GLU A 51 5.94 17.16 8.36
C GLU A 51 4.50 17.45 8.82
N GLY A 52 3.68 16.39 8.91
CA GLY A 52 2.25 16.47 9.25
C GLY A 52 1.28 16.06 8.12
N GLN A 53 1.74 15.87 6.89
CA GLN A 53 0.90 15.45 5.75
C GLN A 53 1.01 13.96 5.39
N ASN A 54 2.05 13.25 5.82
CA ASN A 54 2.12 11.81 5.61
C ASN A 54 1.23 11.07 6.63
N PRO A 55 0.13 10.42 6.20
CA PRO A 55 -0.74 9.69 7.12
C PRO A 55 -0.15 8.36 7.60
N ILE A 56 1.01 7.96 7.07
CA ILE A 56 1.62 6.65 7.31
C ILE A 56 2.87 6.82 8.18
N PRO A 57 2.77 6.60 9.51
CA PRO A 57 3.92 6.64 10.39
C PRO A 57 4.71 5.32 10.32
N GLY A 58 6.04 5.42 10.42
CA GLY A 58 6.94 4.28 10.60
C GLY A 58 7.92 4.07 9.45
N THR A 59 8.95 3.28 9.74
CA THR A 59 10.09 3.02 8.83
C THR A 59 10.27 1.54 8.50
N ASP A 60 9.41 0.67 9.04
CA ASP A 60 9.47 -0.77 8.82
C ASP A 60 8.76 -1.17 7.51
N TYR A 61 9.32 -0.74 6.39
CA TYR A 61 8.80 -1.05 5.07
C TYR A 61 8.96 -2.54 4.70
N LEU A 62 9.86 -3.28 5.37
CA LEU A 62 10.03 -4.71 5.13
C LEU A 62 8.84 -5.52 5.65
N SER A 63 8.18 -5.04 6.70
CA SER A 63 6.93 -5.62 7.21
C SER A 63 5.67 -5.09 6.53
N GLY A 64 5.78 -4.12 5.61
CA GLY A 64 4.69 -3.66 4.75
C GLY A 64 4.14 -2.28 5.02
N ILE A 65 4.84 -1.46 5.82
CA ILE A 65 4.54 -0.03 5.87
C ILE A 65 4.78 0.58 4.48
N LEU A 66 3.79 1.32 3.98
CA LEU A 66 3.88 1.95 2.66
C LEU A 66 4.93 3.05 2.68
N GLN A 67 5.77 3.08 1.64
CA GLN A 67 6.80 4.09 1.47
C GLN A 67 6.86 4.53 0.00
N PRO A 68 6.89 5.85 -0.28
CA PRO A 68 7.06 6.35 -1.63
C PRO A 68 8.28 5.74 -2.33
N GLY A 69 8.12 5.36 -3.59
CA GLY A 69 9.18 4.76 -4.40
C GLY A 69 9.41 3.27 -4.15
N ARG A 70 8.73 2.64 -3.18
CA ARG A 70 8.72 1.19 -3.00
C ARG A 70 7.47 0.57 -3.63
N ARG A 71 7.55 -0.73 -3.93
CA ARG A 71 6.39 -1.48 -4.41
C ARG A 71 5.31 -1.58 -3.32
N LEU A 72 4.05 -1.58 -3.74
CA LEU A 72 2.95 -1.98 -2.87
C LEU A 72 3.08 -3.47 -2.51
N LEU A 73 3.05 -3.81 -1.21
CA LEU A 73 3.07 -5.20 -0.79
C LEU A 73 1.74 -5.90 -1.12
N ASN A 74 1.84 -7.20 -1.40
CA ASN A 74 0.64 -8.01 -1.58
C ASN A 74 0.05 -8.33 -0.22
N VAL A 75 -1.27 -8.20 -0.09
CA VAL A 75 -2.03 -8.56 1.10
C VAL A 75 -3.29 -9.31 0.67
N ARG A 76 -3.74 -10.25 1.50
CA ARG A 76 -5.00 -10.96 1.26
C ARG A 76 -6.17 -10.16 1.82
N LEU A 77 -7.15 -9.90 0.97
CA LEU A 77 -8.36 -9.17 1.29
C LEU A 77 -9.59 -9.99 0.95
N VAL A 78 -10.73 -9.62 1.52
CA VAL A 78 -12.04 -10.16 1.17
C VAL A 78 -12.74 -9.15 0.29
N ARG A 79 -13.15 -9.55 -0.91
CA ARG A 79 -13.91 -8.69 -1.80
C ARG A 79 -15.31 -8.47 -1.23
N HIS A 80 -15.69 -7.20 -1.03
CA HIS A 80 -16.97 -6.84 -0.40
C HIS A 80 -18.18 -7.33 -1.20
N ALA A 81 -18.09 -7.37 -2.53
CA ALA A 81 -19.21 -7.71 -3.41
C ALA A 81 -19.70 -9.16 -3.28
N ASP A 82 -18.80 -10.12 -3.03
CA ASP A 82 -19.11 -11.56 -3.05
C ASP A 82 -18.46 -12.37 -1.92
N GLY A 83 -17.68 -11.72 -1.05
CA GLY A 83 -16.99 -12.38 0.06
C GLY A 83 -15.80 -13.26 -0.36
N TYR A 84 -15.35 -13.18 -1.61
CA TYR A 84 -14.25 -14.02 -2.08
C TYR A 84 -12.89 -13.48 -1.62
N LEU A 85 -12.04 -14.37 -1.09
CA LEU A 85 -10.69 -14.04 -0.64
C LEU A 85 -9.76 -13.90 -1.85
N ARG A 86 -9.06 -12.77 -1.98
CA ARG A 86 -8.12 -12.49 -3.07
C ARG A 86 -6.82 -11.90 -2.57
N ASP A 87 -5.76 -12.13 -3.32
CA ASP A 87 -4.52 -11.38 -3.21
C ASP A 87 -4.69 -10.02 -3.91
N LEU A 88 -4.36 -8.92 -3.23
CA LEU A 88 -4.56 -7.54 -3.73
C LEU A 88 -3.91 -7.31 -5.10
N GLN A 89 -2.75 -7.92 -5.34
CA GLN A 89 -2.03 -7.76 -6.61
C GLN A 89 -2.74 -8.42 -7.80
N ASP A 90 -3.60 -9.41 -7.57
CA ASP A 90 -4.37 -10.05 -8.64
C ASP A 90 -5.40 -9.09 -9.25
N ASP A 91 -5.89 -8.14 -8.47
CA ASP A 91 -6.83 -7.11 -8.91
C ASP A 91 -6.11 -5.91 -9.56
N PHE A 92 -4.77 -5.90 -9.62
CA PHE A 92 -3.94 -4.82 -10.18
C PHE A 92 -3.20 -5.22 -11.46
N PRO A 93 -3.90 -5.54 -12.57
CA PRO A 93 -3.24 -5.87 -13.83
C PRO A 93 -2.44 -4.66 -14.35
N SER A 94 -1.34 -4.96 -15.06
CA SER A 94 -0.45 -3.98 -15.69
C SER A 94 -1.10 -3.34 -16.93
N THR A 95 -2.11 -2.50 -16.69
CA THR A 95 -2.92 -1.82 -17.71
C THR A 95 -2.42 -0.42 -18.06
N GLY A 96 -1.35 0.05 -17.41
CA GLY A 96 -0.86 1.43 -17.53
C GLY A 96 -1.66 2.47 -16.73
N ARG A 97 -2.69 2.04 -16.00
CA ARG A 97 -3.51 2.90 -15.13
C ARG A 97 -2.77 3.25 -13.83
N PHE A 98 -2.90 4.50 -13.40
CA PHE A 98 -2.57 4.93 -12.04
C PHE A 98 -3.70 4.55 -11.10
N ARG A 99 -3.36 4.20 -9.86
CA ARG A 99 -4.33 3.79 -8.84
C ARG A 99 -4.30 4.70 -7.65
N ILE A 100 -5.48 5.17 -7.24
CA ILE A 100 -5.68 5.87 -5.97
C ILE A 100 -6.17 4.84 -4.96
N LEU A 101 -5.29 4.45 -4.05
CA LEU A 101 -5.64 3.52 -2.97
C LEU A 101 -6.18 4.30 -1.77
N CYS A 102 -7.47 4.18 -1.51
CA CYS A 102 -8.13 4.78 -0.36
C CYS A 102 -8.23 3.75 0.77
N LEU A 103 -7.41 3.93 1.81
CA LEU A 103 -7.49 3.15 3.05
C LEU A 103 -8.54 3.78 3.95
N ALA A 104 -9.73 3.19 3.96
CA ALA A 104 -10.87 3.68 4.70
C ALA A 104 -10.70 3.52 6.22
N SER A 105 -11.27 4.46 6.97
CA SER A 105 -11.39 4.40 8.43
C SER A 105 -12.73 3.77 8.85
N SER A 106 -13.00 3.69 10.15
CA SER A 106 -14.26 3.14 10.68
C SER A 106 -15.49 4.03 10.46
N ASP A 107 -15.31 5.25 9.93
CA ASP A 107 -16.37 6.22 9.62
C ASP A 107 -17.00 6.06 8.22
N LEU A 108 -16.67 4.98 7.48
CA LEU A 108 -17.17 4.75 6.11
C LEU A 108 -18.70 4.85 5.97
N LEU A 109 -19.43 4.50 7.01
CA LEU A 109 -20.91 4.48 7.01
C LEU A 109 -21.53 5.74 7.61
N ASP A 110 -20.72 6.72 7.99
CA ASP A 110 -21.18 8.04 8.39
C ASP A 110 -21.21 8.96 7.16
N PRO A 111 -22.40 9.37 6.67
CA PRO A 111 -22.50 10.27 5.53
C PRO A 111 -21.85 11.65 5.77
N GLN A 112 -21.68 12.06 7.03
CA GLN A 112 -20.99 13.29 7.41
C GLN A 112 -19.52 13.05 7.80
N GLY A 113 -19.08 11.78 7.76
CA GLY A 113 -17.73 11.35 8.05
C GLY A 113 -16.69 11.95 7.10
N VAL A 114 -15.44 11.94 7.55
CA VAL A 114 -14.29 12.42 6.76
C VAL A 114 -14.15 11.58 5.50
N LEU A 115 -14.34 10.27 5.63
CA LEU A 115 -14.17 9.35 4.51
C LEU A 115 -15.27 9.49 3.45
N ALA A 116 -16.54 9.64 3.83
CA ALA A 116 -17.62 9.86 2.86
C ALA A 116 -17.37 11.11 2.01
N ARG A 117 -16.94 12.20 2.66
CA ARG A 117 -16.52 13.45 2.00
C ARG A 117 -15.28 13.25 1.12
N ALA A 118 -14.30 12.48 1.58
CA ALA A 118 -13.10 12.16 0.81
C ALA A 118 -13.43 11.33 -0.44
N LEU A 119 -14.29 10.32 -0.34
CA LEU A 119 -14.72 9.50 -1.47
C LEU A 119 -15.48 10.32 -2.53
N THR A 120 -16.33 11.25 -2.08
CA THR A 120 -17.04 12.20 -2.96
C THR A 120 -16.05 13.12 -3.69
N ALA A 121 -15.08 13.69 -2.96
CA ALA A 121 -14.04 14.55 -3.53
C ALA A 121 -13.10 13.78 -4.47
N LEU A 122 -12.81 12.52 -4.17
CA LEU A 122 -12.03 11.64 -5.05
C LEU A 122 -12.79 11.30 -6.32
N GLY A 123 -14.08 10.95 -6.24
CA GLY A 123 -14.90 10.66 -7.41
C GLY A 123 -14.92 11.83 -8.40
N THR A 124 -15.22 13.03 -7.90
CA THR A 124 -15.15 14.26 -8.71
C THR A 124 -13.75 14.53 -9.27
N SER A 125 -12.69 14.17 -8.56
CA SER A 125 -11.31 14.32 -9.03
C SER A 125 -10.94 13.33 -10.13
N VAL A 126 -11.36 12.07 -10.01
CA VAL A 126 -11.12 11.00 -11.00
C VAL A 126 -11.80 11.34 -12.32
N LEU A 127 -12.99 11.95 -12.28
CA LEU A 127 -13.73 12.38 -13.47
C LEU A 127 -13.00 13.45 -14.32
N ARG A 128 -11.99 14.13 -13.77
CA ARG A 128 -11.16 15.09 -14.53
C ARG A 128 -10.18 14.42 -15.48
N PHE A 129 -9.99 13.10 -15.34
CA PHE A 129 -9.07 12.31 -16.16
C PHE A 129 -9.85 11.37 -17.10
N PRO A 130 -9.25 10.94 -18.21
CA PRO A 130 -9.82 9.86 -19.01
C PRO A 130 -10.07 8.60 -18.17
N LYS A 131 -11.17 7.89 -18.41
CA LYS A 131 -11.55 6.66 -17.69
C LYS A 131 -10.46 5.57 -17.74
N SER A 132 -9.58 5.63 -18.73
CA SER A 132 -8.46 4.70 -18.92
C SER A 132 -7.17 5.10 -18.20
N LEU A 133 -7.14 6.20 -17.44
CA LEU A 133 -5.91 6.72 -16.84
C LEU A 133 -5.84 6.47 -15.33
N VAL A 134 -6.92 6.74 -14.60
CA VAL A 134 -6.95 6.67 -13.13
C VAL A 134 -8.06 5.73 -12.67
N GLU A 135 -7.72 4.86 -11.72
CA GLU A 135 -8.62 3.91 -11.08
C GLU A 135 -8.64 4.15 -9.57
N GLN A 136 -9.83 4.19 -8.97
CA GLN A 136 -9.99 4.29 -7.52
C GLN A 136 -10.16 2.89 -6.92
N VAL A 137 -9.47 2.62 -5.82
CA VAL A 137 -9.57 1.36 -5.08
C VAL A 137 -9.80 1.67 -3.61
N VAL A 138 -10.90 1.19 -3.04
CA VAL A 138 -11.26 1.43 -1.64
C VAL A 138 -11.06 0.15 -0.84
N ILE A 139 -10.21 0.21 0.19
CA ILE A 139 -10.01 -0.87 1.16
C ILE A 139 -10.59 -0.41 2.49
N HIS A 140 -11.53 -1.16 3.05
CA HIS A 140 -12.14 -0.84 4.33
C HIS A 140 -11.84 -1.89 5.40
N PRO A 141 -11.76 -1.48 6.69
CA PRO A 141 -11.67 -2.41 7.79
C PRO A 141 -12.99 -3.16 7.94
N ARG A 142 -12.97 -4.21 8.77
CA ARG A 142 -14.23 -4.81 9.22
C ARG A 142 -14.99 -3.80 10.06
N LEU A 143 -16.22 -3.50 9.65
CA LEU A 143 -17.11 -2.57 10.32
C LEU A 143 -18.03 -3.29 11.30
N PRO A 144 -18.58 -2.59 12.31
CA PRO A 144 -19.43 -3.21 13.34
C PRO A 144 -20.78 -3.70 12.79
N ARG A 145 -21.22 -3.18 11.63
CA ARG A 145 -22.44 -3.62 10.95
C ARG A 145 -22.15 -3.99 9.50
N ASN A 146 -22.94 -4.91 8.97
CA ASN A 146 -23.01 -5.15 7.53
C ASN A 146 -23.66 -3.93 6.86
N PHE A 147 -23.26 -3.67 5.63
CA PHE A 147 -23.76 -2.55 4.84
C PHE A 147 -23.82 -2.94 3.37
N THR A 148 -24.61 -2.18 2.63
CA THR A 148 -24.86 -2.34 1.19
C THR A 148 -24.33 -1.13 0.44
N TRP A 149 -24.26 -1.21 -0.89
CA TRP A 149 -23.82 -0.07 -1.71
C TRP A 149 -24.66 1.19 -1.53
N THR A 150 -25.93 1.07 -1.11
CA THR A 150 -26.78 2.23 -0.83
C THR A 150 -26.43 2.96 0.47
N ASP A 151 -25.64 2.33 1.35
CA ASP A 151 -25.10 2.97 2.56
C ASP A 151 -23.85 3.82 2.26
N LEU A 152 -23.28 3.72 1.05
CA LEU A 152 -22.06 4.42 0.64
C LEU A 152 -22.38 5.62 -0.28
N PRO A 153 -21.46 6.61 -0.40
CA PRO A 153 -21.55 7.64 -1.43
C PRO A 153 -21.68 7.03 -2.82
N LEU A 154 -22.50 7.63 -3.68
CA LEU A 154 -22.77 7.13 -5.03
C LEU A 154 -21.47 6.98 -5.84
N GLU A 155 -20.56 7.92 -5.66
CA GLU A 155 -19.25 7.96 -6.31
C GLU A 155 -18.41 6.71 -5.98
N ALA A 156 -18.52 6.19 -4.75
CA ALA A 156 -17.82 4.97 -4.36
C ALA A 156 -18.35 3.76 -5.13
N LYS A 157 -19.67 3.71 -5.35
CA LYS A 157 -20.27 2.68 -6.20
C LYS A 157 -19.83 2.86 -7.65
N GLU A 158 -19.95 4.06 -8.21
CA GLU A 158 -19.65 4.30 -9.64
C GLU A 158 -18.18 4.09 -10.01
N HIS A 159 -17.26 4.40 -9.10
CA HIS A 159 -15.82 4.39 -9.40
C HIS A 159 -15.03 3.26 -8.73
N SER A 160 -15.58 2.64 -7.67
CA SER A 160 -14.88 1.61 -6.89
C SER A 160 -15.64 0.28 -6.81
N GLU A 161 -16.87 0.18 -7.33
CA GLU A 161 -17.53 -1.11 -7.52
C GLU A 161 -16.76 -1.88 -8.59
N MET A 162 -16.02 -2.91 -8.16
CA MET A 162 -15.24 -3.73 -9.07
C MET A 162 -16.18 -4.45 -10.06
N SER A 163 -16.22 -3.93 -11.27
CA SER A 163 -16.94 -4.49 -12.41
C SER A 163 -15.97 -5.41 -13.15
N PHE A 164 -16.12 -6.71 -12.94
CA PHE A 164 -15.47 -7.74 -13.75
C PHE A 164 -16.52 -8.40 -14.65
#